data_AF-A0A6V7IZH9-F1
#
_entry.id   AF-A0A6V7IZH9-F1
#
_cell.length_a   1.000
_cell.length_b   1.000
_cell.length_c   1.000
_cell.angle_alpha   90.00
_cell.angle_beta   90.00
_cell.angle_gamma   90.00
#
_symmetry.space_group_name_H-M   'P 1'
#
loop_
_entity.id
_entity.type
_entity.pdbx_description
1 polymer ?
#
loop_
_entity_poly.entity_id
_entity_poly.type
_entity_poly.pdbx_seq_one_letter_code
_entity_poly.pdbx_strand_id
1 'polypeptide(L)'
;VRYRERITILRGNHESRQITQVYGFYDECLRKYGNANVWKFFTDLFDYLPLTALVDGQIFCLHGGLSPSIDTLDHIRALDRLQEVPHE
;
A
#
# COMPACT_ATOMS: atom_id res chain seq x y z
N VAL A 1 8.01 -10.23 14.92
CA VAL A 1 8.07 -8.81 14.47
C VAL A 1 8.89 -8.02 15.48
N ARG A 2 9.94 -7.29 15.05
CA ARG A 2 10.93 -6.67 15.95
C ARG A 2 10.49 -5.33 16.56
N TYR A 3 9.73 -4.51 15.82
CA TYR A 3 9.35 -3.14 16.21
C TYR A 3 7.89 -2.80 15.93
N ARG A 4 6.97 -3.70 16.31
CA ARG A 4 5.54 -3.63 15.96
C ARG A 4 4.87 -2.31 16.32
N GLU A 5 5.23 -1.71 17.45
CA GLU A 5 4.58 -0.49 17.99
C GLU A 5 5.34 0.80 17.65
N ARG A 6 6.49 0.70 16.97
CA ARG A 6 7.37 1.84 16.68
C ARG A 6 7.51 2.17 15.21
N ILE A 7 7.16 1.22 14.33
CA ILE A 7 7.28 1.38 12.89
C ILE A 7 5.95 1.02 12.24
N THR A 8 5.37 2.01 11.57
CA THR A 8 4.17 1.85 10.74
C THR A 8 4.56 2.12 9.29
N ILE A 9 4.15 1.26 8.37
CA ILE A 9 4.37 1.42 6.93
C ILE A 9 3.00 1.60 6.28
N LEU A 10 2.84 2.68 5.52
CA LEU A 10 1.62 2.96 4.75
C LEU A 10 1.79 2.50 3.31
N ARG A 11 0.67 2.22 2.64
CA ARG A 11 0.64 1.90 1.21
C ARG A 11 0.83 3.16 0.38
N GLY A 12 1.80 3.17 -0.53
CA GLY A 12 1.91 4.17 -1.58
C GLY A 12 1.29 3.68 -2.90
N ASN A 13 1.35 4.51 -3.94
CA ASN A 13 0.82 4.14 -5.26
C ASN A 13 1.69 3.07 -5.97
N HIS A 14 2.99 3.02 -5.65
CA HIS A 14 3.92 2.01 -6.19
C HIS A 14 3.74 0.63 -5.56
N GLU A 15 3.09 0.51 -4.41
CA GLU A 15 2.75 -0.77 -3.76
C GLU A 15 1.48 -1.40 -4.37
N SER A 16 1.52 -1.61 -5.69
CA SER A 16 0.42 -2.12 -6.52
C SER A 16 0.97 -3.09 -7.59
N ARG A 17 0.16 -4.07 -8.01
CA ARG A 17 0.57 -5.07 -9.03
C ARG A 17 0.87 -4.37 -10.36
N GLN A 18 0.04 -3.41 -10.75
CA GLN A 18 0.20 -2.68 -12.02
C GLN A 18 1.51 -1.90 -12.07
N ILE A 19 1.77 -1.05 -11.07
CA ILE A 19 2.96 -0.19 -11.07
C ILE A 19 4.23 -1.04 -10.92
N THR A 20 4.23 -2.06 -10.08
CA THR A 20 5.40 -2.94 -9.94
C THR A 20 5.75 -3.74 -11.19
N GLN A 21 4.76 -4.07 -12.03
CA GLN A 21 5.01 -4.68 -13.33
C GLN A 21 5.58 -3.67 -14.33
N VAL A 22 4.97 -2.49 -14.42
CA VAL A 22 5.37 -1.46 -15.41
C VAL A 22 6.76 -0.88 -15.12
N TYR A 23 7.10 -0.66 -13.85
CA TYR A 23 8.33 0.01 -13.45
C TYR A 23 9.46 -0.96 -13.05
N GLY A 24 9.34 -2.24 -13.40
CA GLY A 24 10.46 -3.19 -13.37
C GLY A 24 10.72 -3.89 -12.03
N PHE A 25 9.92 -3.68 -10.99
CA PHE A 25 10.04 -4.45 -9.74
C PHE A 25 9.75 -5.95 -9.95
N TYR A 26 8.78 -6.27 -10.82
CA TYR A 26 8.53 -7.63 -11.27
C TYR A 26 9.78 -8.27 -11.91
N ASP A 27 10.37 -7.58 -12.89
CA ASP A 27 11.55 -8.05 -13.61
C ASP A 27 12.77 -8.17 -12.68
N GLU A 28 12.91 -7.25 -11.73
CA GLU A 28 13.93 -7.32 -10.70
C GLU A 28 13.79 -8.59 -9.86
N CYS A 29 12.58 -8.92 -9.40
CA CYS A 29 12.32 -10.14 -8.65
C CYS A 29 12.61 -11.39 -9.48
N LEU A 30 12.14 -11.41 -10.73
CA LEU A 30 12.37 -12.53 -11.64
C LEU A 30 13.87 -12.76 -11.88
N ARG A 31 14.62 -11.69 -12.15
CA ARG A 31 16.07 -11.75 -12.39
C ARG A 31 16.86 -12.18 -11.17
N LYS A 32 16.50 -11.69 -9.97
CA LYS A 32 17.24 -11.97 -8.73
C LYS A 32 16.92 -13.34 -8.14
N TYR A 33 15.68 -13.82 -8.27
CA TYR A 33 15.19 -15.02 -7.59
C TYR A 33 14.83 -16.16 -8.55
N GLY A 34 14.95 -15.95 -9.86
CA GLY A 34 14.69 -16.95 -10.89
C GLY A 34 13.21 -17.29 -11.12
N ASN A 35 12.29 -16.66 -10.38
CA ASN A 35 10.85 -16.82 -10.52
C ASN A 35 10.10 -15.61 -9.92
N ALA A 36 8.79 -15.54 -10.16
CA ALA A 36 7.94 -14.44 -9.72
C ALA A 36 7.36 -14.60 -8.29
N ASN A 37 7.73 -15.64 -7.53
CA ASN A 37 7.11 -15.87 -6.21
C ASN A 37 7.39 -14.74 -5.23
N VAL A 38 8.60 -14.17 -5.25
CA VAL A 38 8.95 -13.03 -4.39
C VAL A 38 8.07 -11.82 -4.71
N TRP A 39 7.89 -11.51 -5.99
CA TRP A 39 6.98 -10.43 -6.42
C TRP A 39 5.54 -10.70 -5.98
N LYS A 40 5.07 -11.95 -6.10
CA LYS A 40 3.74 -12.35 -5.64
C LYS A 40 3.58 -12.13 -4.13
N PHE A 41 4.56 -12.54 -3.32
CA PHE A 41 4.50 -12.34 -1.86
C PHE A 41 4.51 -10.86 -1.48
N PHE A 42 5.27 -10.02 -2.19
CA PHE A 42 5.24 -8.57 -1.96
C PHE A 42 3.88 -7.96 -2.33
N THR A 43 3.32 -8.31 -3.49
CA THR A 43 2.04 -7.75 -3.92
C THR A 43 0.87 -8.23 -3.06
N ASP A 44 0.88 -9.48 -2.60
CA ASP A 44 -0.08 -9.97 -1.62
C ASP A 44 0.08 -9.26 -0.26
N LEU A 45 1.30 -8.94 0.15
CA LEU A 45 1.57 -8.14 1.37
C LEU A 45 1.07 -6.70 1.23
N PHE A 46 1.25 -6.08 0.07
CA PHE A 46 0.89 -4.67 -0.16
C PHE A 46 -0.61 -4.40 0.08
N ASP A 47 -1.47 -5.38 -0.22
CA ASP A 47 -2.92 -5.26 0.03
C ASP A 47 -3.24 -5.11 1.53
N TYR A 48 -2.37 -5.55 2.43
CA TYR A 48 -2.56 -5.41 3.88
C TYR A 48 -2.03 -4.08 4.45
N LEU A 49 -1.27 -3.32 3.67
CA LEU A 49 -0.72 -2.05 4.15
C LEU A 49 -1.85 -1.04 4.43
N PRO A 50 -1.85 -0.36 5.59
CA PRO A 50 -2.80 0.72 5.85
C PRO A 50 -2.67 1.86 4.83
N LEU A 51 -3.79 2.47 4.44
CA LEU A 51 -3.80 3.60 3.51
C LEU A 51 -3.38 4.91 4.21
N THR A 52 -3.71 5.06 5.49
CA THR A 52 -3.55 6.30 6.23
C THR A 52 -3.18 6.04 7.68
N ALA A 53 -2.58 7.03 8.35
CA ALA A 53 -2.42 7.08 9.81
C ALA A 53 -2.90 8.42 10.37
N LEU A 54 -3.35 8.40 11.63
CA LEU A 54 -3.65 9.61 12.40
C LEU A 54 -2.71 9.65 13.60
N VAL A 55 -1.75 10.58 13.59
CA VAL A 55 -0.77 10.75 14.66
C VAL A 55 -1.31 11.75 15.67
N ASP A 56 -1.31 11.36 16.95
CA ASP A 56 -1.78 12.13 18.10
C ASP A 56 -3.19 12.73 17.96
N GLY A 57 -4.03 12.12 17.12
CA GLY A 57 -5.39 12.63 16.83
C GLY A 57 -5.40 13.92 16.01
N GLN A 58 -4.25 14.37 15.50
CA GLN A 58 -4.08 15.70 14.93
C GLN A 58 -3.49 15.69 13.52
N ILE A 59 -2.50 14.84 13.27
CA ILE A 59 -1.78 14.85 12.00
C ILE A 59 -2.26 13.67 11.16
N PHE A 60 -2.91 13.99 10.05
CA PHE A 60 -3.37 13.00 9.08
C PHE A 60 -2.27 12.71 8.06
N CYS A 61 -1.82 11.46 8.01
CA CYS A 61 -0.71 11.00 7.17
C CYS A 61 -1.22 10.03 6.09
N LEU A 62 -0.81 10.28 4.86
CA LEU A 62 -1.13 9.49 3.67
C LEU A 62 -0.04 9.71 2.61
N HIS A 63 0.01 8.83 1.61
CA HIS A 63 1.01 8.92 0.54
C HIS A 63 0.68 10.02 -0.48
N GLY A 64 -0.56 10.04 -0.98
CA GLY A 64 -1.02 10.95 -2.03
C GLY A 64 -1.59 12.24 -1.45
N GLY A 65 -2.93 12.30 -1.38
CA GLY A 65 -3.64 13.50 -0.95
C GLY A 65 -5.13 13.26 -0.72
N LEU A 66 -5.87 14.36 -0.55
CA LEU A 66 -7.30 14.33 -0.27
C LEU A 66 -8.10 13.91 -1.50
N SER A 67 -9.25 13.29 -1.27
CA SER A 67 -10.23 12.94 -2.30
C SER A 67 -11.51 13.76 -2.08
N PRO A 68 -12.13 14.31 -3.15
CA PRO A 68 -13.40 15.02 -3.03
C PRO A 68 -14.57 14.13 -2.58
N SER A 69 -14.41 12.80 -2.62
CA SER A 69 -15.40 11.82 -2.17
C SER A 69 -15.20 11.40 -0.71
N ILE A 70 -14.17 11.93 -0.04
CA ILE A 70 -13.77 11.54 1.32
C ILE A 70 -13.70 12.79 2.21
N ASP A 71 -14.81 13.06 2.91
CA ASP A 71 -14.91 14.21 3.80
C ASP A 71 -14.48 13.91 5.25
N THR A 72 -14.55 12.64 5.66
CA THR A 72 -14.32 12.23 7.06
C THR A 72 -13.38 11.04 7.18
N LEU A 73 -12.74 10.90 8.34
CA LEU A 73 -11.92 9.72 8.65
C LEU A 73 -12.74 8.42 8.66
N ASP A 74 -14.05 8.50 8.93
CA ASP A 74 -14.92 7.33 8.92
C ASP A 74 -15.15 6.78 7.51
N HIS A 75 -15.19 7.65 6.49
CA HIS A 75 -15.24 7.20 5.10
C HIS A 75 -14.02 6.34 4.75
N ILE A 76 -12.83 6.75 5.23
CA ILE A 76 -11.58 5.99 5.00
C ILE A 76 -11.62 4.64 5.73
N ARG A 77 -12.10 4.63 6.98
CA ARG A 77 -12.22 3.40 7.79
C ARG A 77 -13.17 2.38 7.17
N ALA A 78 -14.15 2.84 6.40
CA ALA A 78 -15.12 2.00 5.71
C ALA A 78 -14.61 1.43 4.37
N LEU A 79 -13.48 1.89 3.86
CA LEU A 79 -12.92 1.39 2.60
C LEU A 79 -12.49 -0.07 2.72
N ASP A 80 -12.94 -0.91 1.79
CA ASP A 80 -12.33 -2.21 1.57
C ASP A 80 -10.97 -1.99 0.89
N ARG A 81 -9.89 -2.08 1.66
CA ARG A 81 -8.53 -1.82 1.16
C ARG A 81 -7.77 -3.09 0.76
N LEU A 82 -8.28 -4.28 1.11
CA LEU A 82 -7.57 -5.56 0.90
C LEU A 82 -7.73 -6.04 -0.55
N GLN A 83 -7.38 -5.17 -1.49
CA GLN A 83 -7.55 -5.39 -2.91
C GLN A 83 -6.50 -4.59 -3.69
N GLU A 84 -6.37 -4.90 -4.97
CA GLU A 84 -5.60 -4.09 -5.89
C GLU A 84 -6.14 -2.65 -5.94
N VAL A 85 -5.26 -1.67 -6.18
CA VAL A 85 -5.70 -0.29 -6.33
C VAL A 85 -6.65 -0.20 -7.55
N PRO A 86 -7.90 0.27 -7.38
CA PRO A 86 -8.84 0.37 -8.48
C PRO A 86 -8.31 1.28 -9.59
N HIS A 87 -8.64 0.93 -10.84
CA HIS A 87 -8.50 1.85 -11.96
C HIS A 87 -9.77 2.71 -12.03
N GLU A 88 -9.62 4.03 -12.18
CA GLU A 88 -10.73 4.86 -12.68
C GLU A 88 -11.10 4.47 -14.12
#